data_AF-A0A7D6F4C4-F1
#
_entry.id   AF-A0A7D6F4C4-F1
#
_cell.length_a   1.000
_cell.length_b   1.000
_cell.length_c   1.000
_cell.angle_alpha   90.00
_cell.angle_beta   90.00
_cell.angle_gamma   90.00
#
_symmetry.space_group_name_H-M   'P 1'
#
loop_
_entity.id
_entity.type
_entity.pdbx_description
1 polymer ?
#
loop_
_entity_poly.entity_id
_entity_poly.type
_entity_poly.pdbx_seq_one_letter_code
_entity_poly.pdbx_strand_id
1 'polypeptide(L)'
;YPNTALVGVQVDSEQFGSQQVSRNYHLRGRILQVPSNYNPQTRQYSGIWDGTFKPAYSNNMAWCLWDMLTHPRYGMGKRLGAADVDKWALYVIGQYCDQSVPDGFGGTEPRITCNAWLTT
;
A
#
# COMPACT_ATOMS: atom_id res chain seq x y z
N TYR A 1 1.47 1.83 22.59
CA TYR A 1 1.03 0.48 22.17
C TYR A 1 1.97 -0.04 21.08
N PRO A 2 2.45 -1.29 21.14
CA PRO A 2 3.30 -1.84 20.09
C PRO A 2 2.57 -1.87 18.74
N ASN A 3 3.24 -1.44 17.66
CA ASN A 3 2.68 -1.35 16.31
C ASN A 3 1.60 -0.26 16.14
N THR A 4 1.70 0.82 16.92
CA THR A 4 0.86 2.02 16.78
C THR A 4 1.74 3.19 16.33
N ALA A 5 1.30 3.90 15.30
CA ALA A 5 1.85 5.21 14.97
C ALA A 5 1.02 6.28 15.70
N LEU A 6 1.68 7.22 16.36
CA LEU A 6 1.05 8.37 17.03
C LEU A 6 1.57 9.64 16.38
N VAL A 7 0.67 10.55 16.01
CA VAL A 7 1.00 11.88 15.53
C VAL A 7 0.30 12.89 16.44
N GLY A 8 1.07 13.81 17.00
CA GLY A 8 0.58 14.92 17.82
C GLY A 8 1.05 16.23 17.22
N VAL A 9 0.23 17.26 17.31
CA VAL A 9 0.59 18.62 16.89
C VAL A 9 0.14 19.60 17.97
N GLN A 10 1.07 20.41 18.44
CA GLN A 10 0.84 21.50 19.38
C GLN A 10 0.70 22.80 18.61
N VAL A 11 -0.36 23.57 18.90
CA VAL A 11 -0.64 24.87 18.28
C VAL A 11 -1.05 25.85 19.36
N ASP A 12 -0.70 27.12 19.18
CA ASP A 12 -1.12 28.19 20.08
C ASP A 12 -2.59 28.54 19.86
N SER A 13 -3.37 28.54 20.94
CA SER A 13 -4.80 28.86 20.90
C SER A 13 -5.09 30.29 20.43
N GLU A 14 -4.17 31.24 20.62
CA GLU A 14 -4.34 32.63 20.18
C GLU A 14 -4.44 32.76 18.66
N GLN A 15 -3.82 31.85 17.90
CA GLN A 15 -3.81 31.88 16.44
C GLN A 15 -5.06 31.28 15.80
N PHE A 16 -5.84 30.48 16.54
CA PHE A 16 -6.96 29.69 16.00
C PHE A 16 -8.33 30.05 16.60
N GLY A 17 -8.40 31.07 17.46
CA GLY A 17 -9.65 31.69 17.91
C GLY A 17 -10.71 30.66 18.34
N SER A 18 -10.45 29.93 19.43
CA SER A 18 -11.37 28.93 20.00
C SER A 18 -11.84 27.80 19.06
N GLN A 19 -11.38 27.73 17.80
CA GLN A 19 -11.78 26.69 16.85
C GLN A 19 -10.86 25.47 16.95
N GLN A 20 -11.46 24.28 16.86
CA GLN A 20 -10.72 23.04 16.77
C GLN A 20 -10.00 22.97 15.41
N VAL A 21 -8.68 22.81 15.43
CA VAL A 21 -7.87 22.71 14.22
C VAL A 21 -8.18 21.39 13.49
N SER A 22 -8.74 21.49 12.29
CA SER A 22 -8.86 20.34 11.38
C SER A 22 -7.49 19.91 10.87
N ARG A 23 -7.24 18.60 10.84
CA ARG A 23 -5.96 18.03 10.38
C ARG A 23 -6.21 16.96 9.34
N ASN A 24 -5.49 17.06 8.23
CA ASN A 24 -5.43 16.04 7.20
C ASN A 24 -3.99 15.56 7.06
N TYR A 25 -3.79 14.25 6.93
CA TYR A 25 -2.47 13.65 6.80
C TYR A 25 -2.41 12.83 5.52
N HIS A 26 -1.38 13.09 4.70
CA HIS A 26 -1.01 12.21 3.61
C HIS A 26 0.16 11.35 4.06
N LEU A 27 -0.07 10.05 4.24
CA LEU A 27 0.94 9.13 4.76
C LEU A 27 0.97 7.84 3.96
N ARG A 28 2.18 7.30 3.82
CA ARG A 28 2.39 5.92 3.36
C ARG A 28 2.15 5.00 4.54
N GLY A 29 1.32 3.99 4.33
CA GLY A 29 1.01 2.98 5.34
C GLY A 29 2.17 2.02 5.57
N ARG A 30 1.82 0.74 5.67
CA ARG A 30 2.75 -0.33 6.03
C ARG A 30 3.74 -0.67 4.90
N ILE A 31 4.93 -1.15 5.27
CA ILE A 31 5.84 -1.86 4.36
C ILE A 31 5.31 -3.28 4.10
N LEU A 32 5.13 -3.61 2.84
CA LEU A 32 4.65 -4.91 2.34
C LEU A 32 5.83 -5.75 1.81
N GLN A 33 5.58 -7.03 1.57
CA GLN A 33 6.46 -7.85 0.76
C GLN A 33 6.03 -7.74 -0.72
N VAL A 34 6.91 -7.23 -1.57
CA VAL A 34 6.68 -7.09 -3.02
C VAL A 34 7.74 -7.86 -3.82
N PRO A 35 7.50 -8.22 -5.10
CA PRO A 35 8.50 -8.92 -5.91
C PRO A 35 9.85 -8.21 -5.91
N SER A 36 10.92 -8.98 -5.83
CA SER A 36 12.30 -8.49 -5.86
C SER A 36 12.59 -7.59 -7.08
N ASN A 37 11.99 -7.91 -8.22
CA ASN A 37 12.13 -7.18 -9.48
C ASN A 37 11.15 -6.00 -9.67
N TYR A 38 10.27 -5.73 -8.70
CA TYR A 38 9.28 -4.66 -8.79
C TYR A 38 9.80 -3.35 -8.19
N ASN A 39 9.59 -2.24 -8.89
CA ASN A 39 9.81 -0.89 -8.36
C ASN A 39 8.45 -0.25 -8.03
N PRO A 40 8.10 -0.06 -6.74
CA PRO A 40 6.78 0.46 -6.35
C PRO A 40 6.59 1.96 -6.63
N GLN A 41 7.66 2.72 -6.88
CA GLN A 41 7.56 4.13 -7.22
C GLN A 41 7.22 4.31 -8.70
N THR A 42 7.93 3.59 -9.57
CA THR A 42 7.72 3.67 -11.03
C THR A 42 6.70 2.66 -11.55
N ARG A 43 6.30 1.70 -10.71
CA ARG A 43 5.39 0.58 -11.02
C ARG A 43 5.89 -0.33 -12.14
N GLN A 44 7.21 -0.40 -12.30
CA GLN A 44 7.85 -1.21 -13.33
C GLN A 44 8.39 -2.53 -12.76
N TYR A 45 8.39 -3.56 -13.59
CA TYR A 45 8.95 -4.87 -13.30
C TYR A 45 10.14 -5.10 -14.24
N SER A 46 11.33 -5.30 -13.71
CA SER A 46 12.55 -5.39 -14.51
C SER A 46 13.12 -6.81 -14.53
N GLY A 47 13.17 -7.45 -15.70
CA GLY A 47 13.67 -8.81 -15.84
C GLY A 47 12.70 -9.88 -15.32
N ILE A 48 13.13 -11.13 -15.37
CA ILE A 48 12.32 -12.28 -14.93
C ILE A 48 12.31 -12.31 -13.40
N TRP A 49 11.11 -12.42 -12.82
CA TRP A 49 10.96 -12.59 -11.39
C TRP A 49 11.33 -14.03 -10.98
N ASP A 50 12.20 -14.16 -9.98
CA ASP A 50 12.66 -15.43 -9.42
C ASP A 50 11.76 -15.98 -8.30
N GLY A 51 10.66 -15.29 -8.00
CA GLY A 51 9.73 -15.66 -6.94
C GLY A 51 10.13 -15.17 -5.54
N THR A 52 11.20 -14.37 -5.41
CA THR A 52 11.64 -13.79 -4.14
C THR A 52 10.99 -12.43 -3.86
N PHE A 53 10.86 -12.08 -2.58
CA PHE A 53 10.23 -10.83 -2.15
C PHE A 53 11.24 -9.90 -1.48
N LYS A 54 10.96 -8.60 -1.53
CA LYS A 54 11.67 -7.54 -0.79
C LYS A 54 10.67 -6.66 -0.04
N PRO A 55 11.08 -6.07 1.10
CA PRO A 55 10.26 -5.13 1.83
C PRO A 55 10.17 -3.79 1.08
N ALA A 56 8.95 -3.34 0.74
CA ALA A 56 8.71 -2.00 0.24
C ALA A 56 7.26 -1.53 0.49
N TYR A 57 7.04 -0.22 0.53
CA TYR A 57 5.69 0.33 0.44
C TYR A 57 5.14 0.16 -0.98
N SER A 58 3.90 -0.28 -1.12
CA SER A 58 3.14 -0.25 -2.37
C SER A 58 1.65 -0.07 -2.06
N ASN A 59 0.93 0.55 -2.97
CA ASN A 59 -0.53 0.60 -2.99
C ASN A 59 -1.11 -0.18 -4.19
N ASN A 60 -0.33 -1.10 -4.77
CA ASN A 60 -0.85 -2.07 -5.73
C ASN A 60 -1.74 -3.09 -4.98
N MET A 61 -2.96 -3.29 -5.48
CA MET A 61 -3.95 -4.15 -4.83
C MET A 61 -3.47 -5.61 -4.65
N ALA A 62 -2.69 -6.15 -5.59
CA ALA A 62 -2.17 -7.52 -5.50
C ALA A 62 -1.23 -7.68 -4.30
N TRP A 63 -0.36 -6.70 -4.04
CA TRP A 63 0.60 -6.74 -2.93
C TRP A 63 -0.05 -6.43 -1.58
N CYS A 64 -1.07 -5.55 -1.57
CA CYS A 64 -1.92 -5.37 -0.39
C CYS A 64 -2.66 -6.66 -0.03
N LEU A 65 -3.19 -7.37 -1.04
CA LEU A 65 -3.88 -8.65 -0.84
C LEU A 65 -2.93 -9.74 -0.36
N TRP A 66 -1.73 -9.86 -0.94
CA TRP A 66 -0.69 -10.78 -0.48
C TRP A 66 -0.37 -10.58 1.00
N ASP A 67 -0.18 -9.33 1.43
CA ASP A 67 0.08 -9.01 2.84
C ASP A 67 -1.13 -9.37 3.72
N MET A 68 -2.36 -9.04 3.32
CA MET A 68 -3.56 -9.41 4.07
C MET A 68 -3.75 -10.92 4.18
N LEU A 69 -3.40 -11.70 3.15
CA LEU A 69 -3.55 -13.16 3.19
C LEU A 69 -2.46 -13.82 4.04
N THR A 70 -1.23 -13.33 3.98
CA THR A 70 -0.06 -13.99 4.58
C THR A 70 0.32 -13.44 5.97
N HIS A 71 -0.16 -12.26 6.36
CA HIS A 71 0.30 -11.65 7.61
C HIS A 71 -0.24 -12.39 8.85
N PRO A 72 0.62 -12.81 9.79
CA PRO A 72 0.24 -13.67 10.93
C PRO A 72 -0.63 -13.00 12.01
N ARG A 73 -0.93 -11.69 11.90
CA ARG A 73 -1.52 -10.90 12.99
C ARG A 73 -2.93 -10.42 12.68
N TYR A 74 -3.10 -9.73 11.55
CA TYR A 74 -4.38 -9.17 11.12
C TYR A 74 -4.90 -9.86 9.86
N GLY A 75 -4.09 -10.71 9.25
CA GLY A 75 -4.40 -11.41 8.02
C GLY A 75 -4.86 -12.84 8.26
N MET A 76 -4.98 -13.58 7.16
CA MET A 76 -5.28 -15.01 7.18
C MET A 76 -4.04 -15.87 7.43
N GLY A 77 -2.87 -15.27 7.73
CA GLY A 77 -1.59 -15.95 7.88
C GLY A 77 -1.52 -17.06 8.94
N LYS A 78 -2.50 -17.10 9.86
CA LYS A 78 -2.66 -18.19 10.85
C LYS A 78 -3.39 -19.42 10.29
N ARG A 79 -4.09 -19.28 9.16
CA ARG A 79 -4.92 -20.32 8.52
C ARG A 79 -4.47 -20.64 7.09
N LEU A 80 -3.86 -19.68 6.40
CA LEU A 80 -3.29 -19.80 5.06
C LEU A 80 -1.81 -19.41 5.14
N GLY A 81 -0.93 -20.32 4.75
CA GLY A 81 0.49 -20.02 4.57
C GLY A 81 0.75 -19.34 3.23
N ALA A 82 1.93 -18.74 3.07
CA ALA A 82 2.37 -18.23 1.76
C ALA A 82 2.41 -19.33 0.66
N ALA A 83 2.43 -20.61 1.06
CA ALA A 83 2.35 -21.75 0.15
C ALA A 83 0.93 -22.00 -0.40
N ASP A 84 -0.11 -21.54 0.30
CA ASP A 84 -1.51 -21.71 -0.10
C ASP A 84 -2.01 -20.58 -1.02
N VAL A 85 -1.19 -19.53 -1.19
CA VAL A 85 -1.49 -18.38 -2.04
C VAL A 85 -0.66 -18.46 -3.31
N ASP A 86 -1.33 -18.49 -4.47
CA ASP A 86 -0.63 -18.50 -5.76
C ASP A 86 0.01 -17.13 -6.05
N LYS A 87 1.28 -17.02 -5.65
CA LYS A 87 2.09 -15.83 -5.88
C LYS A 87 2.34 -15.53 -7.36
N TRP A 88 2.27 -16.55 -8.24
CA TRP A 88 2.48 -16.37 -9.67
C TRP A 88 1.24 -15.74 -10.31
N ALA A 89 0.04 -16.21 -9.93
CA ALA A 89 -1.21 -15.56 -10.34
C ALA A 89 -1.29 -14.12 -9.83
N LEU A 90 -0.93 -13.87 -8.56
CA LEU A 90 -0.88 -12.52 -8.01
C LEU A 90 0.15 -11.62 -8.71
N TYR A 91 1.26 -12.17 -9.18
CA TYR A 91 2.23 -11.42 -9.97
C TYR A 91 1.64 -10.90 -11.29
N VAL A 92 0.90 -11.76 -12.02
CA VAL A 92 0.19 -11.34 -13.25
C VAL A 92 -0.86 -10.28 -12.95
N ILE A 93 -1.63 -10.45 -11.87
CA ILE A 93 -2.62 -9.46 -11.42
C ILE A 93 -1.92 -8.15 -11.03
N GLY A 94 -0.78 -8.22 -10.34
CA GLY A 94 0.02 -7.06 -9.94
C GLY A 94 0.46 -6.24 -11.16
N GLN A 95 0.95 -6.90 -12.21
CA GLN A 95 1.28 -6.24 -13.47
C GLN A 95 0.06 -5.60 -14.13
N TYR A 96 -1.11 -6.25 -14.07
CA TYR A 96 -2.36 -5.69 -14.59
C TYR A 96 -2.80 -4.43 -13.83
N CYS A 97 -2.73 -4.44 -12.49
CA CYS A 97 -3.03 -3.28 -11.65
C CYS A 97 -2.11 -2.08 -11.95
N ASP A 98 -0.86 -2.34 -12.31
CA ASP A 98 0.15 -1.31 -12.60
C ASP A 98 0.13 -0.80 -14.06
N GLN A 99 -0.73 -1.33 -14.93
CA GLN A 99 -0.88 -0.81 -16.28
C GLN A 99 -1.27 0.66 -16.27
N SER A 100 -0.56 1.46 -17.07
CA SER A 100 -0.87 2.87 -17.28
C SER A 100 -2.13 3.00 -18.12
N VAL A 101 -3.15 3.69 -17.60
CA VAL A 101 -4.42 3.98 -18.27
C VAL A 101 -4.67 5.50 -18.27
N PRO A 102 -5.42 6.05 -19.24
CA PRO A 102 -5.75 7.47 -19.23
C PRO A 102 -6.53 7.86 -17.98
N ASP A 103 -6.17 9.00 -17.37
CA ASP A 103 -6.82 9.51 -16.15
C ASP A 103 -8.07 10.38 -16.43
N GLY A 104 -8.40 10.59 -17.71
CA GLY A 104 -9.51 11.44 -18.13
C GLY A 104 -9.21 12.96 -18.14
N PHE A 105 -8.00 13.37 -17.73
CA PHE A 105 -7.55 14.76 -17.66
C PHE A 105 -6.32 15.05 -18.56
N GLY A 106 -5.96 14.10 -19.42
CA GLY A 106 -4.82 14.22 -20.35
C GLY A 106 -3.52 13.63 -19.81
N GLY A 107 -3.54 13.02 -18.63
CA GLY A 107 -2.45 12.25 -18.06
C GLY A 107 -2.75 10.75 -18.05
N THR A 108 -2.00 10.03 -17.22
CA THR A 108 -2.18 8.59 -17.02
C THR A 108 -2.09 8.23 -15.55
N GLU A 109 -2.86 7.23 -15.15
CA GLU A 109 -2.84 6.66 -13.82
C GLU A 109 -2.67 5.13 -13.85
N PRO A 110 -2.26 4.51 -12.74
CA PRO A 110 -2.27 3.05 -12.62
C PRO A 110 -3.70 2.54 -12.61
N ARG A 111 -3.96 1.47 -13.37
CA ARG A 111 -5.30 0.89 -13.53
C ARG A 111 -6.04 0.61 -12.23
N ILE A 112 -5.36 0.04 -11.24
CA ILE A 112 -5.96 -0.30 -9.94
C ILE A 112 -5.00 0.07 -8.81
N THR A 113 -5.49 0.85 -7.86
CA THR A 113 -4.75 1.21 -6.64
C THR A 113 -5.60 0.97 -5.39
N CYS A 114 -4.94 0.63 -4.29
CA CYS A 114 -5.54 0.45 -2.97
C CYS A 114 -5.11 1.61 -2.06
N ASN A 115 -5.94 2.65 -2.00
CA ASN A 115 -5.74 3.79 -1.10
C ASN A 115 -6.95 3.90 -0.16
N ALA A 116 -6.75 4.50 1.01
CA ALA A 116 -7.81 4.72 1.99
C ALA A 116 -7.85 6.19 2.39
N TRP A 117 -9.07 6.73 2.54
CA TRP A 117 -9.32 8.01 3.17
C TRP A 117 -9.94 7.75 4.54
N LEU A 118 -9.24 8.20 5.59
CA LEU A 118 -9.70 8.04 6.97
C LEU A 118 -10.12 9.41 7.48
N THR A 119 -11.40 9.54 7.81
CA THR A 119 -11.96 10.71 8.48
C THR A 119 -12.46 10.29 9.86
N THR A 120 -12.26 11.16 10.85
CA THR A 120 -12.74 10.99 12.24
C THR A 120 -13.87 11.95 12.54
#